data_AF-A0AAP2CXG0-F1
#
_entry.id   AF-A0AAP2CXG0-F1
#
_cell.length_a   1.000
_cell.length_b   1.000
_cell.length_c   1.000
_cell.angle_alpha   90.00
_cell.angle_beta   90.00
_cell.angle_gamma   90.00
#
_symmetry.space_group_name_H-M   'P 1'
#
loop_
_entity.id
_entity.type
_entity.pdbx_description
1 polymer ?
#
loop_
_entity_poly.entity_id
_entity_poly.type
_entity_poly.pdbx_seq_one_letter_code
_entity_poly.pdbx_strand_id
1 'polypeptide(L)'
;MADETTTHTDAAHATAGADAAHGGAEAGGLPQLDFSTFGNQIFWLLVALAAIYFILSRIALPRIAAVLAERNGTITNDIAAAEELKLKAQEAEAAYQKALADARAEAQKIAADTREGIQSELDVAIQKADAEIAAKSAEAEKEISAIRDNAMESVAEVAKTTAADVVAALGGEADAKTIAKAVDARLKGA
;
A
#
# COMPACT_ATOMS: atom_id res chain seq x y z
N MET A 1 -75.39 2.73 9.16
CA MET A 1 -76.52 3.53 8.65
C MET A 1 -76.26 3.74 7.17
N ALA A 2 -76.98 3.19 6.20
CA ALA A 2 -78.16 2.33 6.10
C ALA A 2 -77.93 1.47 4.81
N ASP A 3 -78.21 0.17 4.82
CA ASP A 3 -79.45 -0.49 4.36
C ASP A 3 -79.80 -0.38 2.86
N GLU A 4 -80.38 -1.48 2.38
CA GLU A 4 -81.18 -1.74 1.18
C GLU A 4 -80.53 -2.31 -0.10
N THR A 5 -80.78 -3.62 -0.25
CA THR A 5 -81.18 -4.38 -1.44
C THR A 5 -81.72 -3.59 -2.65
N THR A 6 -81.33 -4.02 -3.86
CA THR A 6 -82.21 -3.99 -5.05
C THR A 6 -81.80 -5.10 -6.04
N THR A 7 -82.76 -5.95 -6.36
CA THR A 7 -82.79 -6.91 -7.48
C THR A 7 -82.95 -6.19 -8.82
N HIS A 8 -82.28 -6.66 -9.89
CA HIS A 8 -82.89 -6.62 -11.22
C HIS A 8 -82.37 -7.73 -12.16
N THR A 9 -83.36 -8.27 -12.87
CA THR A 9 -83.43 -9.45 -13.74
C THR A 9 -82.98 -9.19 -15.19
N ASP A 10 -82.53 -10.28 -15.85
CA ASP A 10 -82.53 -10.62 -17.30
C ASP A 10 -81.80 -9.77 -18.35
N ALA A 11 -80.88 -10.36 -19.13
CA ALA A 11 -81.24 -11.14 -20.34
C ALA A 11 -80.01 -11.55 -21.19
N ALA A 12 -79.99 -12.85 -21.56
CA ALA A 12 -79.63 -13.45 -22.86
C ALA A 12 -78.23 -13.26 -23.49
N HIS A 13 -77.51 -14.38 -23.61
CA HIS A 13 -76.93 -14.79 -24.91
C HIS A 13 -77.10 -16.30 -25.11
N ALA A 14 -77.53 -16.63 -26.33
CA ALA A 14 -78.19 -17.85 -26.76
C ALA A 14 -77.33 -19.13 -26.75
N THR A 15 -77.95 -20.25 -26.37
CA THR A 15 -77.50 -21.60 -26.72
C THR A 15 -78.54 -22.22 -27.67
N ALA A 16 -78.17 -22.29 -28.95
CA ALA A 16 -78.89 -23.07 -29.95
C ALA A 16 -78.64 -24.57 -29.69
N GLY A 17 -79.72 -25.35 -29.75
CA GLY A 17 -79.78 -26.71 -29.22
C GLY A 17 -79.11 -27.79 -30.06
N ALA A 18 -79.08 -28.97 -29.45
CA ALA A 18 -79.17 -30.25 -30.13
C ALA A 18 -80.00 -31.19 -29.24
N ASP A 19 -81.19 -31.52 -29.73
CA ASP A 19 -82.11 -32.53 -29.22
C ASP A 19 -81.39 -33.85 -28.90
N ALA A 20 -81.61 -34.37 -27.70
CA ALA A 20 -81.28 -35.76 -27.36
C ALA A 20 -82.53 -36.44 -26.82
N ALA A 21 -83.42 -36.86 -27.73
CA ALA A 21 -84.42 -37.86 -27.45
C ALA A 21 -83.73 -39.21 -27.28
N HIS A 22 -83.73 -39.78 -26.08
CA HIS A 22 -83.41 -41.20 -25.85
C HIS A 22 -84.54 -41.84 -25.04
N GLY A 23 -85.34 -42.65 -25.73
CA GLY A 23 -86.26 -43.60 -25.13
C GLY A 23 -85.64 -44.98 -25.03
N GLY A 24 -86.16 -45.78 -24.09
CA GLY A 24 -85.95 -47.24 -24.02
C GLY A 24 -85.18 -47.69 -22.77
N ALA A 25 -85.92 -48.14 -21.77
CA ALA A 25 -85.42 -48.81 -20.58
C ALA A 25 -85.12 -50.29 -20.83
N GLU A 26 -84.05 -50.83 -20.22
CA GLU A 26 -83.92 -52.23 -19.78
C GLU A 26 -82.83 -52.32 -18.66
N ALA A 27 -83.17 -53.06 -17.60
CA ALA A 27 -82.42 -53.53 -16.42
C ALA A 27 -81.00 -52.99 -16.11
N GLY A 28 -80.94 -52.00 -15.21
CA GLY A 28 -79.71 -51.39 -14.71
C GLY A 28 -78.98 -52.20 -13.63
N GLY A 29 -77.76 -52.65 -13.96
CA GLY A 29 -76.63 -52.43 -13.05
C GLY A 29 -76.34 -50.92 -12.99
N LEU A 30 -75.60 -50.44 -11.98
CA LEU A 30 -75.27 -49.01 -11.87
C LEU A 30 -74.83 -48.49 -13.26
N PRO A 31 -75.46 -47.43 -13.80
CA PRO A 31 -75.19 -46.94 -15.17
C PRO A 31 -73.73 -46.55 -15.40
N GLN A 32 -72.94 -46.44 -14.32
CA GLN A 32 -71.50 -46.22 -14.33
C GLN A 32 -70.66 -47.46 -14.71
N LEU A 33 -71.22 -48.68 -14.65
CA LEU A 33 -70.51 -49.95 -14.85
C LEU A 33 -70.97 -50.69 -16.12
N ASP A 34 -71.50 -49.97 -17.10
CA ASP A 34 -71.83 -50.54 -18.41
C ASP A 34 -70.57 -50.67 -19.28
N PHE A 35 -70.01 -51.88 -19.30
CA PHE A 35 -68.80 -52.24 -20.06
C PHE A 35 -68.93 -52.07 -21.59
N SER A 36 -70.15 -51.91 -22.13
CA SER A 36 -70.35 -51.71 -23.58
C SER A 36 -69.76 -50.37 -24.07
N THR A 37 -69.71 -49.35 -23.20
CA THR A 37 -69.19 -48.01 -23.53
C THR A 37 -67.68 -47.87 -23.30
N PHE A 38 -67.08 -48.78 -22.54
CA PHE A 38 -65.69 -48.69 -22.08
C PHE A 38 -64.71 -48.72 -23.25
N GLY A 39 -64.98 -49.48 -24.32
CA GLY A 39 -64.11 -49.55 -25.49
C GLY A 39 -63.93 -48.20 -26.20
N ASN A 40 -65.02 -47.47 -26.41
CA ASN A 40 -64.99 -46.13 -27.02
C ASN A 40 -64.30 -45.11 -26.09
N GLN A 41 -64.59 -45.16 -24.79
CA GLN A 41 -63.97 -44.26 -23.82
C GLN A 41 -62.47 -44.50 -23.67
N ILE A 42 -62.03 -45.76 -23.66
CA ILE A 42 -60.60 -46.14 -23.65
C ILE A 42 -59.91 -45.69 -24.95
N PHE A 43 -60.55 -45.84 -26.10
CA PHE A 43 -60.00 -45.37 -27.38
C PHE A 43 -59.72 -43.86 -27.35
N TRP A 44 -60.70 -43.04 -26.98
CA TRP A 44 -60.51 -41.59 -26.88
C TRP A 44 -59.53 -41.19 -25.77
N LEU A 45 -59.48 -41.92 -24.66
CA LEU A 45 -58.48 -41.72 -23.62
C LEU A 45 -57.07 -41.94 -24.18
N LEU A 46 -56.84 -43.03 -24.92
CA LEU A 46 -55.55 -43.29 -25.56
C LEU A 46 -55.19 -42.22 -26.59
N VAL A 47 -56.16 -41.75 -27.39
CA VAL A 47 -55.94 -40.66 -28.35
C VAL A 47 -55.58 -39.35 -27.63
N ALA A 48 -56.30 -38.98 -26.58
CA ALA A 48 -56.01 -37.78 -25.79
C ALA A 48 -54.65 -37.87 -25.07
N LEU A 49 -54.34 -39.03 -24.50
CA LEU A 49 -53.05 -39.31 -23.86
C LEU A 49 -51.90 -39.20 -24.88
N ALA A 50 -52.06 -39.78 -26.07
CA ALA A 50 -51.07 -39.70 -27.14
C ALA A 50 -50.88 -38.25 -27.61
N ALA A 51 -51.96 -37.49 -27.76
CA ALA A 51 -51.90 -36.07 -28.12
C ALA A 51 -51.14 -35.24 -27.07
N ILE A 52 -51.48 -35.39 -25.78
CA ILE A 52 -50.79 -34.71 -24.67
C ILE A 52 -49.32 -35.14 -24.60
N TYR A 53 -49.04 -36.44 -24.72
CA TYR A 53 -47.67 -36.96 -24.73
C TYR A 53 -46.84 -36.35 -25.86
N PHE A 54 -47.41 -36.21 -27.05
CA PHE A 54 -46.71 -35.60 -28.19
C PHE A 54 -46.45 -34.11 -27.96
N ILE A 55 -47.41 -33.37 -27.39
CA ILE A 55 -47.23 -31.96 -27.03
C ILE A 55 -46.14 -31.80 -25.96
N LEU A 56 -46.16 -32.61 -24.91
CA LEU A 56 -45.17 -32.53 -23.83
C LEU A 56 -43.77 -32.89 -24.33
N SER A 57 -43.65 -34.01 -25.05
CA SER A 57 -42.35 -34.48 -25.57
C SER A 57 -41.75 -33.53 -26.59
N ARG A 58 -42.58 -32.95 -27.48
CA ARG A 58 -42.07 -32.14 -28.59
C ARG A 58 -41.98 -30.65 -28.32
N ILE A 59 -42.74 -30.12 -27.35
CA ILE A 59 -42.87 -28.68 -27.11
C ILE A 59 -42.52 -28.31 -25.66
N ALA A 60 -43.15 -28.92 -24.66
CA ALA A 60 -42.99 -28.49 -23.27
C ALA A 60 -41.60 -28.85 -22.71
N LEU A 61 -41.18 -30.12 -22.81
CA LEU A 61 -39.88 -30.59 -22.35
C LEU A 61 -38.69 -29.87 -23.01
N PRO A 62 -38.64 -29.68 -24.36
CA PRO A 62 -37.51 -28.97 -24.96
C PRO A 62 -37.45 -27.50 -24.56
N ARG A 63 -38.58 -26.83 -24.31
CA ARG A 63 -38.58 -25.45 -23.79
C ARG A 63 -38.00 -25.36 -22.39
N ILE A 64 -38.38 -26.27 -21.50
CA ILE A 64 -37.84 -26.32 -20.12
C ILE A 64 -36.34 -26.66 -20.15
N ALA A 65 -35.93 -27.60 -20.99
CA ALA A 65 -34.52 -27.96 -21.17
C ALA A 65 -33.69 -26.77 -21.67
N ALA A 66 -34.21 -25.97 -22.61
CA ALA A 66 -33.54 -24.78 -23.10
C ALA A 66 -33.29 -23.74 -21.99
N VAL A 67 -34.30 -23.43 -21.17
CA VAL A 67 -34.17 -22.50 -20.05
C VAL A 67 -33.19 -23.02 -19.01
N LEU A 68 -33.22 -24.32 -18.71
CA LEU A 68 -32.28 -24.93 -17.77
C LEU A 68 -30.84 -24.89 -18.31
N ALA A 69 -30.65 -25.15 -19.61
CA ALA A 69 -29.35 -25.06 -20.25
C ALA A 69 -28.80 -23.62 -20.25
N GLU A 70 -29.64 -22.64 -20.55
CA GLU A 70 -29.28 -21.21 -20.48
C GLU A 70 -28.83 -20.83 -19.07
N ARG A 71 -29.62 -21.17 -18.04
CA ARG A 71 -29.26 -20.89 -16.64
C ARG A 71 -27.95 -21.57 -16.22
N ASN A 72 -27.77 -22.84 -16.56
CA ASN A 72 -26.51 -23.54 -16.25
C ASN A 72 -25.32 -22.91 -16.99
N GLY A 73 -25.53 -22.49 -18.24
CA GLY A 73 -24.53 -21.78 -19.04
C GLY A 73 -24.12 -20.46 -18.38
N THR A 74 -25.09 -19.63 -17.99
CA THR A 74 -24.83 -18.37 -17.28
C THR A 74 -24.10 -18.61 -15.96
N ILE A 75 -24.57 -19.54 -15.12
CA ILE A 75 -23.91 -19.85 -13.85
C ILE A 75 -22.47 -20.31 -14.07
N THR A 76 -22.23 -21.19 -15.03
CA THR A 76 -20.88 -21.69 -15.32
C THR A 76 -19.97 -20.57 -15.82
N ASN A 77 -20.49 -19.71 -16.70
CA ASN A 77 -19.76 -18.55 -17.20
C ASN A 77 -19.43 -17.54 -16.08
N ASP A 78 -20.38 -17.27 -15.20
CA ASP A 78 -20.20 -16.36 -14.07
C ASP A 78 -19.18 -16.92 -13.06
N ILE A 79 -19.21 -18.23 -12.81
CA ILE A 79 -18.20 -18.90 -11.97
C ILE A 79 -16.82 -18.80 -12.61
N ALA A 80 -16.69 -19.11 -13.90
CA ALA A 80 -15.41 -19.02 -14.61
C ALA A 80 -14.86 -17.58 -14.61
N ALA A 81 -15.71 -16.59 -14.85
CA ALA A 81 -15.34 -15.18 -14.77
C ALA A 81 -14.93 -14.77 -13.35
N ALA A 82 -15.64 -15.23 -12.32
CA ALA A 82 -15.29 -14.96 -10.93
C ALA A 82 -13.95 -15.59 -10.52
N GLU A 83 -13.66 -16.81 -10.98
CA GLU A 83 -12.38 -17.48 -10.77
C GLU A 83 -11.23 -16.75 -11.47
N GLU A 84 -11.43 -16.33 -12.72
CA GLU A 84 -10.44 -15.54 -13.46
C GLU A 84 -10.15 -14.20 -12.77
N LEU A 85 -11.20 -13.49 -12.33
CA LEU A 85 -11.04 -12.24 -11.59
C LEU A 85 -10.34 -12.46 -10.25
N LYS A 86 -10.63 -13.56 -9.55
CA LYS A 86 -9.94 -13.92 -8.31
C LYS A 86 -8.46 -14.20 -8.55
N LEU A 87 -8.12 -14.94 -9.60
CA LEU A 87 -6.72 -15.21 -9.96
C LEU A 87 -5.98 -13.91 -10.31
N LYS A 88 -6.58 -13.05 -11.14
CA LYS A 88 -6.03 -11.72 -11.47
C LYS A 88 -5.83 -10.86 -10.22
N ALA A 89 -6.77 -10.88 -9.28
CA ALA A 89 -6.64 -10.15 -8.02
C ALA A 89 -5.49 -10.69 -7.17
N GLN A 90 -5.33 -12.01 -7.06
CA GLN A 90 -4.24 -12.65 -6.33
C GLN A 90 -2.88 -12.36 -6.98
N GLU A 91 -2.78 -12.41 -8.30
CA GLU A 91 -1.57 -12.04 -9.04
C GLU A 91 -1.21 -10.57 -8.86
N ALA A 92 -2.20 -9.67 -8.95
CA ALA A 92 -1.99 -8.24 -8.71
C ALA A 92 -1.57 -7.96 -7.27
N GLU A 93 -2.17 -8.64 -6.29
CA GLU A 93 -1.78 -8.53 -4.88
C GLU A 93 -0.35 -9.02 -4.65
N ALA A 94 0.02 -10.17 -5.23
CA ALA A 94 1.38 -10.70 -5.14
C ALA A 94 2.40 -9.76 -5.78
N ALA A 95 2.09 -9.22 -6.96
CA ALA A 95 2.94 -8.23 -7.64
C ALA A 95 3.08 -6.93 -6.82
N TYR A 96 1.99 -6.45 -6.23
CA TYR A 96 1.99 -5.27 -5.36
C TYR A 96 2.83 -5.50 -4.11
N GLN A 97 2.64 -6.62 -3.41
CA GLN A 97 3.42 -6.96 -2.22
C GLN A 97 4.91 -7.11 -2.54
N LYS A 98 5.25 -7.72 -3.68
CA LYS A 98 6.63 -7.80 -4.17
C LYS A 98 7.22 -6.42 -4.43
N ALA A 99 6.52 -5.57 -5.18
CA ALA A 99 6.98 -4.21 -5.47
C ALA A 99 7.18 -3.39 -4.19
N LEU A 100 6.31 -3.56 -3.19
CA LEU A 100 6.44 -2.91 -1.89
C LEU A 100 7.66 -3.42 -1.11
N ALA A 101 7.94 -4.72 -1.14
CA ALA A 101 9.10 -5.31 -0.50
C ALA A 101 10.40 -4.83 -1.17
N ASP A 102 10.45 -4.85 -2.51
CA ASP A 102 11.59 -4.39 -3.30
C ASP A 102 11.86 -2.89 -3.06
N ALA A 103 10.83 -2.05 -3.07
CA ALA A 103 10.95 -0.62 -2.77
C ALA A 103 11.48 -0.35 -1.34
N ARG A 104 11.04 -1.14 -0.35
CA ARG A 104 11.55 -1.04 1.02
C ARG A 104 13.01 -1.46 1.12
N ALA A 105 13.39 -2.54 0.45
CA ALA A 105 14.78 -3.01 0.40
C ALA A 105 15.69 -1.97 -0.29
N GLU A 106 15.23 -1.39 -1.40
CA GLU A 106 15.98 -0.36 -2.11
C GLU A 106 16.10 0.94 -1.29
N ALA A 107 15.03 1.37 -0.62
CA ALA A 107 15.09 2.52 0.30
C ALA A 107 16.08 2.29 1.45
N GLN A 108 16.10 1.08 2.03
CA GLN A 108 17.06 0.73 3.08
C GLN A 108 18.50 0.72 2.55
N LYS A 109 18.71 0.19 1.34
CA LYS A 109 20.02 0.21 0.67
C LYS A 109 20.49 1.63 0.42
N ILE A 110 19.67 2.49 -0.18
CA ILE A 110 20.00 3.90 -0.42
C ILE A 110 20.34 4.61 0.90
N ALA A 111 19.57 4.36 1.97
CA ALA A 111 19.85 4.95 3.28
C ALA A 111 21.18 4.47 3.88
N ALA A 112 21.54 3.20 3.69
CA ALA A 112 22.82 2.66 4.12
C ALA A 112 23.98 3.26 3.32
N ASP A 113 23.89 3.20 1.98
CA ASP A 113 24.91 3.73 1.07
C ASP A 113 25.13 5.23 1.30
N THR A 114 24.06 5.99 1.54
CA THR A 114 24.15 7.43 1.83
C THR A 114 24.83 7.70 3.18
N ARG A 115 24.54 6.91 4.22
CA ARG A 115 25.19 7.05 5.53
C ARG A 115 26.68 6.73 5.43
N GLU A 116 27.04 5.69 4.70
CA GLU A 116 28.44 5.31 4.47
C GLU A 116 29.19 6.40 3.70
N GLY A 117 28.59 6.94 2.64
CA GLY A 117 29.14 8.06 1.88
C GLY A 117 29.37 9.30 2.75
N ILE A 118 28.35 9.71 3.51
CA ILE A 118 28.46 10.85 4.44
C ILE A 118 29.54 10.62 5.49
N GLN A 119 29.63 9.42 6.07
CA GLN A 119 30.65 9.11 7.07
C GLN A 119 32.05 9.21 6.46
N SER A 120 32.26 8.68 5.24
CA SER A 120 33.54 8.79 4.56
C SER A 120 33.91 10.24 4.25
N GLU A 121 32.97 11.06 3.78
CA GLU A 121 33.21 12.48 3.53
C GLU A 121 33.53 13.25 4.82
N LEU A 122 32.81 12.93 5.90
CA LEU A 122 33.05 13.50 7.22
C LEU A 122 34.46 13.15 7.73
N ASP A 123 34.89 11.89 7.60
CA ASP A 123 36.21 11.46 8.04
C ASP A 123 37.32 12.20 7.29
N VAL A 124 37.15 12.40 5.97
CA VAL A 124 38.09 13.19 5.16
C VAL A 124 38.10 14.67 5.59
N ALA A 125 36.92 15.25 5.84
CA ALA A 125 36.79 16.63 6.29
C ALA A 125 37.44 16.85 7.67
N ILE A 126 37.26 15.91 8.60
CA ILE A 126 37.88 15.93 9.93
C ILE A 126 39.40 15.84 9.80
N GLN A 127 39.93 14.88 9.03
CA GLN A 127 41.38 14.75 8.83
C GLN A 127 42.00 16.02 8.24
N LYS A 128 41.32 16.65 7.28
CA LYS A 128 41.76 17.92 6.70
C LYS A 128 41.72 19.05 7.73
N ALA A 129 40.64 19.15 8.51
CA ALA A 129 40.51 20.17 9.56
C ALA A 129 41.60 19.99 10.63
N ASP A 130 41.87 18.77 11.07
CA ASP A 130 42.93 18.46 12.04
C ASP A 130 44.31 18.84 11.52
N ALA A 131 44.60 18.55 10.24
CA ALA A 131 45.85 18.94 9.60
C ALA A 131 46.01 20.47 9.51
N GLU A 132 44.94 21.20 9.16
CA GLU A 132 44.95 22.67 9.10
C GLU A 132 45.11 23.28 10.51
N ILE A 133 44.44 22.72 11.52
CA ILE A 133 44.60 23.15 12.92
C ILE A 133 46.02 22.92 13.39
N ALA A 134 46.60 21.73 13.15
CA ALA A 134 47.98 21.42 13.53
C ALA A 134 48.99 22.37 12.86
N ALA A 135 48.80 22.68 11.57
CA ALA A 135 49.64 23.63 10.86
C ALA A 135 49.57 25.04 11.46
N LYS A 136 48.36 25.54 11.73
CA LYS A 136 48.15 26.86 12.36
C LYS A 136 48.70 26.93 13.78
N SER A 137 48.54 25.87 14.58
CA SER A 137 49.14 25.80 15.92
C SER A 137 50.66 25.85 15.86
N ALA A 138 51.29 25.12 14.93
CA ALA A 138 52.73 25.14 14.75
C ALA A 138 53.25 26.51 14.26
N GLU A 139 52.49 27.21 13.42
CA GLU A 139 52.80 28.59 13.01
C GLU A 139 52.70 29.57 14.18
N ALA A 140 51.60 29.53 14.93
CA ALA A 140 51.41 30.36 16.13
C ALA A 140 52.47 30.10 17.20
N GLU A 141 52.88 28.85 17.41
CA GLU A 141 53.98 28.50 18.33
C GLU A 141 55.31 29.12 17.91
N LYS A 142 55.62 29.13 16.60
CA LYS A 142 56.82 29.79 16.07
C LYS A 142 56.77 31.29 16.26
N GLU A 143 55.63 31.92 15.98
CA GLU A 143 55.44 33.37 16.20
C GLU A 143 55.59 33.71 17.68
N ILE A 144 54.98 32.94 18.59
CA ILE A 144 55.11 33.13 20.03
C ILE A 144 56.57 32.98 20.47
N SER A 145 57.29 31.98 19.95
CA SER A 145 58.72 31.81 20.25
C SER A 145 59.53 33.02 19.79
N ALA A 146 59.30 33.51 18.57
CA ALA A 146 59.99 34.69 18.03
C ALA A 146 59.67 35.96 18.84
N ILE A 147 58.42 36.16 19.25
CA ILE A 147 58.02 37.29 20.11
C ILE A 147 58.72 37.17 21.48
N ARG A 148 58.78 35.96 22.05
CA ARG A 148 59.47 35.71 23.32
C ARG A 148 60.96 36.04 23.23
N ASP A 149 61.62 35.61 22.16
CA ASP A 149 63.06 35.85 21.97
C ASP A 149 63.35 37.35 21.79
N ASN A 150 62.56 38.05 20.97
CA ASN A 150 62.67 39.50 20.81
C ASN A 150 62.38 40.28 22.12
N ALA A 151 61.39 39.83 22.89
CA ALA A 151 61.09 40.42 24.19
C ALA A 151 62.25 40.23 25.18
N MET A 152 62.89 39.05 25.20
CA MET A 152 64.07 38.79 26.04
C MET A 152 65.27 39.66 25.63
N GLU A 153 65.48 39.88 24.33
CA GLU A 153 66.51 40.80 23.84
C GLU A 153 66.24 42.25 24.27
N SER A 154 64.99 42.70 24.11
CA SER A 154 64.56 44.04 24.52
C SER A 154 64.71 44.26 26.04
N VAL A 155 64.36 43.25 26.85
CA VAL A 155 64.58 43.27 28.31
C VAL A 155 66.06 43.36 28.65
N ALA A 156 66.94 42.63 27.93
CA ALA A 156 68.38 42.68 28.15
C ALA A 156 68.96 44.07 27.82
N GLU A 157 68.49 44.72 26.76
CA GLU A 157 68.89 46.09 26.38
C GLU A 157 68.43 47.12 27.41
N VAL A 158 67.16 47.06 27.83
CA VAL A 158 66.61 47.94 28.87
C VAL A 158 67.35 47.74 30.20
N ALA A 159 67.61 46.49 30.60
CA ALA A 159 68.34 46.18 31.82
C ALA A 159 69.77 46.75 31.81
N LYS A 160 70.48 46.66 30.67
CA LYS A 160 71.83 47.23 30.53
C LYS A 160 71.81 48.76 30.62
N THR A 161 70.86 49.40 29.95
CA THR A 161 70.70 50.86 29.97
C THR A 161 70.32 51.36 31.37
N THR A 162 69.30 50.76 32.00
CA THR A 162 68.87 51.13 33.35
C THR A 162 69.97 50.87 34.39
N ALA A 163 70.74 49.78 34.28
CA ALA A 163 71.87 49.53 35.18
C ALA A 163 72.96 50.60 35.03
N ALA A 164 73.25 51.06 33.80
CA ALA A 164 74.20 52.15 33.56
C ALA A 164 73.71 53.47 34.18
N ASP A 165 72.43 53.81 34.00
CA ASP A 165 71.82 55.01 34.56
C ASP A 165 71.86 55.01 36.10
N VAL A 166 71.57 53.86 36.72
CA VAL A 166 71.62 53.70 38.19
C VAL A 166 73.05 53.82 38.72
N VAL A 167 74.05 53.24 38.06
CA VAL A 167 75.46 53.36 38.46
C VAL A 167 75.93 54.81 38.37
N ALA A 168 75.54 55.53 37.31
CA ALA A 168 75.83 56.95 37.16
C ALA A 168 75.16 57.79 38.25
N ALA A 169 73.88 57.52 38.56
CA ALA A 169 73.13 58.24 39.60
C ALA A 169 73.69 58.04 41.02
N LEU A 170 74.31 56.88 41.30
CA LEU A 170 74.94 56.57 42.58
C LEU A 170 76.40 57.06 42.69
N GLY A 171 76.94 57.71 41.65
CA GLY A 171 78.28 58.31 41.65
C GLY A 171 79.43 57.31 41.41
N GLY A 172 79.15 56.13 40.86
CA GLY A 172 80.18 55.15 40.48
C GLY A 172 80.63 55.31 39.02
N GLU A 173 81.92 55.12 38.74
CA GLU A 173 82.44 54.93 37.38
C GLU A 173 82.67 53.44 37.13
N ALA A 174 81.88 52.85 36.23
CA ALA A 174 82.12 51.51 35.70
C ALA A 174 82.04 51.56 34.17
N ASP A 175 82.96 50.87 33.50
CA ASP A 175 82.96 50.83 32.05
C ASP A 175 81.76 50.00 31.52
N ALA A 176 81.27 50.36 30.34
CA ALA A 176 80.10 49.72 29.73
C ALA A 176 80.25 48.21 29.53
N LYS A 177 81.46 47.67 29.33
CA LYS A 177 81.68 46.22 29.21
C LYS A 177 81.56 45.52 30.55
N THR A 178 81.97 46.15 31.65
CA THR A 178 81.82 45.57 33.00
C THR A 178 80.36 45.51 33.41
N ILE A 179 79.57 46.56 33.13
CA ILE A 179 78.12 46.58 33.38
C ILE A 179 77.41 45.52 32.51
N ALA A 180 77.70 45.47 31.21
CA ALA A 180 77.13 44.47 30.33
C ALA A 180 77.44 43.03 30.77
N LYS A 181 78.68 42.73 31.17
CA LYS A 181 79.07 41.42 31.69
C LYS A 181 78.34 41.05 32.98
N ALA A 182 78.17 42.01 33.91
CA ALA A 182 77.47 41.77 35.18
C ALA A 182 75.97 41.51 34.97
N VAL A 183 75.32 42.26 34.08
CA VAL A 183 73.91 42.06 33.70
C VAL A 183 73.73 40.73 32.96
N ASP A 184 74.60 40.41 31.99
CA ASP A 184 74.53 39.14 31.25
C ASP A 184 74.75 37.93 32.18
N ALA A 185 75.64 38.03 33.18
CA ALA A 185 75.84 36.99 34.18
C ALA A 185 74.60 36.79 35.07
N ARG A 186 73.85 37.85 35.36
CA ARG A 186 72.59 37.77 36.13
C ARG A 186 71.42 37.27 35.30
N LEU A 187 71.35 37.61 34.01
CA LEU A 187 70.33 37.09 33.09
C LEU A 187 70.51 35.60 32.76
N LYS A 188 71.75 35.08 32.80
CA LYS A 188 72.04 33.65 32.56
C LYS A 188 71.96 32.76 33.81
N GLY A 189 71.91 33.36 35.01
CA GLY A 189 71.97 32.65 36.29
C GLY A 189 70.63 32.52 37.03
N ALA A 190 69.53 32.93 36.41
CA ALA A 190 68.17 32.84 36.93
C ALA A 190 67.34 31.84 36.11
#